data_AF-A0A1I4XYP6-F1
#
_entry.id   AF-A0A1I4XYP6-F1
#
_cell.length_a   1.000
_cell.length_b   1.000
_cell.length_c   1.000
_cell.angle_alpha   90.00
_cell.angle_beta   90.00
_cell.angle_gamma   90.00
#
_symmetry.space_group_name_H-M   'P 1'
#
loop_
_entity.id
_entity.type
_entity.pdbx_description
1 polymer ?
#
loop_
_entity_poly.entity_id
_entity_poly.type
_entity_poly.pdbx_seq_one_letter_code
_entity_poly.pdbx_strand_id
1 'polypeptide(L)'
;MQLPGKRISESDSLSISSHPTAEVSFSDNSTATCLVVACLDEEPALIRNAVAKFVRECQRIRDHYSWGVEVASEEAAVELAEAGEEDEGNPESEGTYVTPPRSAVTVKRRHGSVWKTLKLALAKGGVNSTNKRVGRFGPDLRTLKPQRILFEIKTTIYAAAVQQALGQLLLYEQTLGAPHIKILVLPHGLSITMREAIKALDILVVEYRWVGKSAVLDKQALDKVLAARGR
;
A
#
# COMPACT_ATOMS: atom_id res chain seq x y z
N MET A 1 9.12 7.54 28.86
CA MET A 1 9.62 7.48 27.47
C MET A 1 9.81 8.90 26.95
N GLN A 2 10.80 9.19 26.08
CA GLN A 2 11.00 10.54 25.52
C GLN A 2 10.49 10.61 24.08
N LEU A 3 9.55 11.51 23.82
CA LEU A 3 9.17 11.95 22.47
C LEU A 3 9.79 13.33 22.22
N PRO A 4 10.01 13.75 20.96
CA PRO A 4 10.41 15.12 20.66
C PRO A 4 9.34 16.09 21.19
N GLY A 5 9.66 16.88 22.21
CA GLY A 5 8.81 17.97 22.73
C GLY A 5 7.95 17.68 23.96
N LYS A 6 7.76 16.42 24.40
CA LYS A 6 7.10 16.11 25.69
C LYS A 6 7.53 14.75 26.23
N ARG A 7 7.87 14.68 27.52
CA ARG A 7 8.16 13.41 28.23
C ARG A 7 6.85 12.86 28.78
N ILE A 8 6.38 11.72 28.25
CA ILE A 8 5.23 11.01 28.82
C ILE A 8 5.68 10.36 30.13
N SER A 9 5.00 10.73 31.21
CA SER A 9 5.18 10.20 32.56
C SER A 9 4.22 9.04 32.86
N GLU A 10 4.45 8.36 33.97
CA GLU A 10 3.54 7.30 34.45
C GLU A 10 2.18 7.88 34.84
N SER A 11 2.14 9.07 35.44
CA SER A 11 0.88 9.77 35.74
C SER A 11 0.08 10.13 34.50
N ASP A 12 0.75 10.52 33.40
CA ASP A 12 0.08 10.76 32.11
C ASP A 12 -0.58 9.47 31.60
N SER A 13 0.15 8.36 31.71
CA SER A 13 -0.31 7.04 31.27
C SER A 13 -1.52 6.56 32.10
N LEU A 14 -1.48 6.72 33.43
CA LEU A 14 -2.58 6.36 34.32
C LEU A 14 -3.85 7.16 34.06
N SER A 15 -3.74 8.43 33.65
CA SER A 15 -4.91 9.30 33.43
C SER A 15 -5.76 8.92 32.22
N ILE A 16 -5.21 8.15 31.27
CA ILE A 16 -5.84 7.85 29.97
C ILE A 16 -5.89 6.35 29.68
N SER A 17 -5.09 5.55 30.38
CA SER A 17 -5.06 4.10 30.24
C SER A 17 -6.39 3.46 30.64
N SER A 18 -6.81 2.47 29.86
CA SER A 18 -7.93 1.57 30.14
C SER A 18 -7.48 0.26 30.79
N HIS A 19 -6.17 0.07 30.98
CA HIS A 19 -5.62 -1.13 31.63
C HIS A 19 -5.93 -1.18 33.12
N PRO A 20 -6.04 -2.39 33.71
CA PRO A 20 -6.22 -2.55 35.14
C PRO A 20 -5.07 -1.94 35.93
N THR A 21 -5.40 -1.37 37.08
CA THR A 21 -4.42 -0.83 38.03
C THR A 21 -4.45 -1.60 39.34
N ALA A 22 -3.31 -1.61 40.04
CA ALA A 22 -3.18 -2.15 41.39
C ALA A 22 -2.34 -1.21 42.25
N GLU A 23 -2.66 -1.13 43.54
CA GLU A 23 -1.77 -0.50 44.51
C GLU A 23 -0.63 -1.45 44.88
N VAL A 24 0.60 -0.99 44.69
CA VAL A 24 1.82 -1.76 44.96
C VAL A 24 2.58 -1.07 46.09
N SER A 25 2.91 -1.85 47.12
CA SER A 25 3.83 -1.44 48.17
C SER A 25 5.25 -1.85 47.80
N PHE A 26 6.18 -0.89 47.77
CA PHE A 26 7.58 -1.14 47.47
C PHE A 26 8.38 -1.42 48.75
N SER A 27 9.60 -1.95 48.57
CA SER A 27 10.49 -2.31 49.68
C SER A 27 10.93 -1.12 50.55
N ASP A 28 10.74 0.11 50.07
CA ASP A 28 11.01 1.36 50.80
C ASP A 28 9.77 1.88 51.57
N ASN A 29 8.72 1.07 51.69
CA ASN A 29 7.41 1.41 52.26
C ASN A 29 6.64 2.51 51.51
N SER A 30 7.08 2.90 50.31
CA SER A 30 6.27 3.73 49.43
C SER A 30 5.14 2.92 48.81
N THR A 31 4.05 3.59 48.47
CA THR A 31 2.91 3.00 47.75
C THR A 31 2.70 3.77 46.46
N ALA A 32 2.45 3.06 45.36
CA ALA A 32 2.04 3.67 44.10
C ALA A 32 0.98 2.84 43.40
N THR A 33 0.13 3.52 42.63
CA THR A 33 -0.79 2.87 41.70
C THR A 33 -0.03 2.54 40.42
N CYS A 34 0.05 1.26 40.07
CA CYS A 34 0.75 0.77 38.89
C CYS A 34 -0.23 0.09 37.92
N LEU A 35 0.10 0.12 36.62
CA LEU A 35 -0.62 -0.66 35.61
C LEU A 35 -0.24 -2.13 35.72
N VAL A 36 -1.24 -3.00 35.73
CA VAL A 36 -1.04 -4.46 35.76
C VAL A 36 -0.74 -4.93 34.33
N VAL A 37 0.46 -5.47 34.12
CA VAL A 37 0.92 -5.91 32.78
C VAL A 37 0.58 -7.37 32.50
N ALA A 38 0.89 -8.29 33.43
CA ALA A 38 0.64 -9.72 33.30
C ALA A 38 0.70 -10.42 34.66
N CYS A 39 0.01 -11.55 34.81
CA CYS A 39 0.19 -12.47 35.94
C CYS A 39 1.26 -13.50 35.58
N LEU A 40 2.36 -13.56 36.34
CA LEU A 40 3.51 -14.43 36.00
C LEU A 40 3.26 -15.92 36.28
N ASP A 41 2.20 -16.24 37.01
CA ASP A 41 1.80 -17.61 37.32
C ASP A 41 0.86 -18.23 36.24
N GLU A 42 0.54 -17.47 35.19
CA GLU A 42 -0.27 -17.96 34.06
C GLU A 42 0.55 -18.71 33.01
N GLU A 43 -0.14 -19.43 32.12
CA GLU A 43 0.48 -20.09 30.98
C GLU A 43 1.27 -19.09 30.11
N PRO A 44 2.44 -19.47 29.57
CA PRO A 44 3.30 -18.56 28.80
C PRO A 44 2.60 -17.86 27.62
N ALA A 45 1.60 -18.50 27.00
CA ALA A 45 0.82 -17.89 25.93
C ALA A 45 -0.04 -16.72 26.42
N LEU A 46 -0.65 -16.84 27.61
CA LEU A 46 -1.47 -15.80 28.23
C LEU A 46 -0.60 -14.63 28.67
N ILE A 47 0.58 -14.89 29.23
CA ILE A 47 1.57 -13.86 29.58
C ILE A 47 1.97 -13.05 28.34
N ARG A 48 2.29 -13.73 27.22
CA ARG A 48 2.62 -13.04 25.95
C ARG A 48 1.48 -12.16 25.47
N ASN A 49 0.24 -12.65 25.54
CA ASN A 49 -0.93 -11.89 25.11
C ASN A 49 -1.18 -10.67 26.00
N ALA A 50 -1.02 -10.80 27.32
CA ALA A 50 -1.15 -9.72 28.29
C ALA A 50 -0.09 -8.63 28.06
N VAL A 51 1.17 -9.03 27.87
CA VAL A 51 2.27 -8.11 27.52
C VAL A 51 2.00 -7.40 26.19
N ALA A 52 1.56 -8.12 25.16
CA ALA A 52 1.22 -7.52 23.87
C ALA A 52 0.09 -6.48 24.00
N LYS A 53 -0.94 -6.78 24.81
CA LYS A 53 -2.02 -5.84 25.10
C LYS A 53 -1.52 -4.58 25.82
N PHE A 54 -0.55 -4.71 26.72
CA PHE A 54 0.07 -3.56 27.39
C PHE A 54 0.90 -2.70 26.43
N VAL A 55 1.69 -3.34 25.55
CA VAL A 55 2.49 -2.63 24.53
C VAL A 55 1.60 -1.82 23.57
N ARG A 56 0.48 -2.41 23.13
CA ARG A 56 -0.53 -1.72 22.31
C ARG A 56 -1.10 -0.50 23.02
N GLU A 57 -1.44 -0.63 24.30
CA GLU A 57 -1.93 0.51 25.09
C GLU A 57 -0.87 1.62 25.20
N CYS A 58 0.40 1.27 25.40
CA CYS A 58 1.49 2.25 25.38
C CYS A 58 1.65 2.94 24.02
N GLN A 59 1.33 2.26 22.91
CA GLN A 59 1.29 2.87 21.58
C GLN A 59 0.12 3.86 21.48
N ARG A 60 -1.11 3.45 21.83
CA ARG A 60 -2.29 4.33 21.85
C ARG A 60 -2.08 5.61 22.67
N ILE A 61 -1.47 5.50 23.85
CA ILE A 61 -1.15 6.66 24.71
C ILE A 61 -0.12 7.58 24.03
N ARG A 62 0.86 7.03 23.30
CA ARG A 62 1.81 7.84 22.53
C ARG A 62 1.12 8.59 21.42
N ASP A 63 0.28 7.92 20.64
CA ASP A 63 -0.41 8.54 19.52
C ASP A 63 -1.34 9.66 20.00
N HIS A 64 -1.99 9.48 21.16
CA HIS A 64 -2.78 10.52 21.82
C HIS A 64 -1.97 11.80 22.09
N TYR A 65 -0.77 11.68 22.65
CA TYR A 65 0.07 12.84 22.97
C TYR A 65 0.87 13.38 21.78
N SER A 66 1.13 12.57 20.75
CA SER A 66 1.87 12.95 19.54
C SER A 66 0.99 13.61 18.49
N TRP A 67 -0.23 13.12 18.30
CA TRP A 67 -1.08 13.45 17.16
C TRP A 67 -2.48 13.93 17.55
N GLY A 68 -2.81 13.89 18.84
CA GLY A 68 -4.09 14.36 19.38
C GLY A 68 -5.15 13.27 19.50
N VAL A 69 -6.25 13.61 20.19
CA VAL A 69 -7.30 12.67 20.61
C VAL A 69 -8.02 12.02 19.43
N GLU A 70 -8.21 12.75 18.33
CA GLU A 70 -8.94 12.27 17.15
C GLU A 70 -8.17 11.16 16.42
N VAL A 71 -6.88 11.37 16.14
CA VAL A 71 -6.01 10.36 15.49
C VAL A 71 -5.88 9.11 16.36
N ALA A 72 -5.69 9.28 17.67
CA ALA A 72 -5.60 8.16 18.59
C ALA A 72 -6.92 7.37 18.74
N SER A 73 -8.06 8.05 18.60
CA SER A 73 -9.38 7.40 18.62
C SER A 73 -9.68 6.67 17.31
N GLU A 74 -9.24 7.20 16.17
CA GLU A 74 -9.37 6.53 14.87
C GLU A 74 -8.48 5.29 14.79
N GLU A 75 -7.22 5.38 15.23
CA GLU A 75 -6.31 4.21 15.28
C GLU A 75 -6.80 3.15 16.27
N ALA A 76 -7.27 3.55 17.46
CA ALA A 76 -7.86 2.61 18.42
C ALA A 76 -9.14 1.95 17.88
N ALA A 77 -9.93 2.64 17.04
CA ALA A 77 -11.11 2.05 16.41
C ALA A 77 -10.76 1.07 15.29
N VAL A 78 -9.70 1.36 14.51
CA VAL A 78 -9.14 0.42 13.53
C VAL A 78 -8.59 -0.82 14.23
N GLU A 79 -7.82 -0.64 15.30
CA GLU A 79 -7.22 -1.74 16.06
C GLU A 79 -8.28 -2.59 16.77
N LEU A 80 -9.35 -1.98 17.29
CA LEU A 80 -10.49 -2.71 17.87
C LEU A 80 -11.28 -3.49 16.79
N ALA A 81 -11.38 -2.95 15.57
CA ALA A 81 -11.97 -3.66 14.44
C ALA A 81 -11.10 -4.85 13.99
N GLU A 82 -9.77 -4.70 14.05
CA GLU A 82 -8.82 -5.76 13.76
C GLU A 82 -8.72 -6.81 14.90
N ALA A 83 -9.00 -6.42 16.15
CA ALA A 83 -8.97 -7.31 17.32
C ALA A 83 -10.33 -7.97 17.65
N GLY A 84 -11.44 -7.40 17.16
CA GLY A 84 -12.80 -7.88 17.36
C GLY A 84 -13.21 -9.01 16.40
N GLU A 85 -12.41 -9.26 15.37
CA GLU A 85 -12.42 -10.51 14.64
C GLU A 85 -11.45 -11.44 15.38
N GLU A 86 -11.99 -12.43 16.09
CA GLU A 86 -11.19 -13.55 16.61
C GLU A 86 -10.23 -14.05 15.52
N ASP A 87 -8.94 -13.75 15.62
CA ASP A 87 -7.81 -14.54 15.12
C ASP A 87 -7.88 -15.06 13.65
N GLU A 88 -8.73 -14.49 12.79
CA GLU A 88 -8.88 -14.85 11.36
C GLU A 88 -8.49 -13.72 10.41
N GLY A 89 -8.15 -12.54 10.95
CA GLY A 89 -7.60 -11.40 10.23
C GLY A 89 -6.12 -11.55 9.87
N ASN A 90 -5.74 -12.70 9.31
CA ASN A 90 -4.45 -13.00 8.67
C ASN A 90 -3.20 -12.46 9.40
N PRO A 91 -2.71 -13.11 10.47
CA PRO A 91 -1.30 -12.99 10.79
C PRO A 91 -0.54 -13.34 9.50
N GLU A 92 0.32 -12.45 9.01
CA GLU A 92 1.28 -12.80 7.96
C GLU A 92 1.89 -14.12 8.38
N SER A 93 1.48 -15.19 7.70
CA SER A 93 1.57 -16.53 8.28
C SER A 93 3.03 -16.92 8.24
N GLU A 94 3.75 -16.67 9.33
CA GLU A 94 5.13 -17.08 9.47
C GLU A 94 5.18 -18.61 9.59
N GLY A 95 5.89 -19.24 8.65
CA GLY A 95 5.98 -20.69 8.58
C GLY A 95 6.24 -21.19 7.16
N THR A 96 6.48 -22.50 7.05
CA THR A 96 6.71 -23.16 5.77
C THR A 96 5.43 -23.87 5.34
N TYR A 97 4.93 -23.58 4.13
CA TYR A 97 3.85 -24.36 3.52
C TYR A 97 4.35 -25.12 2.30
N VAL A 98 3.82 -26.31 2.10
CA VAL A 98 4.12 -27.14 0.92
C VAL A 98 3.03 -26.89 -0.12
N THR A 99 3.43 -26.33 -1.26
CA THR A 99 2.54 -26.22 -2.42
C THR A 99 2.61 -27.51 -3.25
N PRO A 100 1.49 -28.20 -3.48
CA PRO A 100 1.50 -29.43 -4.27
C PRO A 100 1.82 -29.14 -5.76
N PRO A 101 2.34 -30.12 -6.51
CA PRO A 101 2.54 -30.01 -7.94
C PRO A 101 1.23 -29.61 -8.64
N ARG A 102 1.24 -28.48 -9.35
CA ARG A 102 0.07 -28.04 -10.14
C ARG A 102 0.14 -28.62 -11.54
N SER A 103 -0.99 -29.12 -12.04
CA SER A 103 -1.15 -29.57 -13.43
C SER A 103 -0.78 -28.45 -14.42
N ALA A 104 -0.37 -28.83 -15.62
CA ALA A 104 -0.01 -27.88 -16.66
C ALA A 104 -1.17 -26.91 -16.95
N VAL A 105 -0.95 -25.62 -16.66
CA VAL A 105 -1.92 -24.56 -16.94
C VAL A 105 -1.56 -23.89 -18.25
N THR A 106 -2.53 -23.76 -19.16
CA THR A 106 -2.37 -22.92 -20.35
C THR A 106 -2.39 -21.44 -19.94
N VAL A 107 -1.22 -20.82 -19.89
CA VAL A 107 -1.09 -19.39 -19.55
C VAL A 107 -1.41 -18.54 -20.79
N LYS A 108 -2.53 -17.81 -20.74
CA LYS A 108 -2.86 -16.81 -21.77
C LYS A 108 -1.98 -15.56 -21.56
N ARG A 109 -1.14 -15.23 -22.55
CA ARG A 109 -0.29 -14.02 -22.56
C ARG A 109 -1.11 -12.73 -22.79
N ARG A 110 -1.98 -12.39 -21.83
CA ARG A 110 -2.87 -11.22 -21.88
C ARG A 110 -2.08 -9.91 -22.00
N HIS A 111 -0.98 -9.78 -21.25
CA HIS A 111 -0.13 -8.57 -21.27
C HIS A 111 0.38 -8.25 -22.69
N GLY A 112 0.87 -9.26 -23.41
CA GLY A 112 1.36 -9.09 -24.78
C GLY A 112 0.30 -8.60 -25.77
N SER A 113 -0.97 -8.98 -25.57
CA SER A 113 -2.07 -8.46 -26.40
C SER A 113 -2.30 -6.97 -26.16
N VAL A 114 -2.37 -6.54 -24.90
CA VAL A 114 -2.54 -5.12 -24.54
C VAL A 114 -1.35 -4.29 -25.04
N TRP A 115 -0.13 -4.79 -24.83
CA TRP A 115 1.11 -4.15 -25.31
C TRP A 115 1.09 -3.96 -26.83
N LYS A 116 0.69 -4.99 -27.59
CA LYS A 116 0.60 -4.90 -29.05
C LYS A 116 -0.45 -3.88 -29.49
N THR A 117 -1.62 -3.88 -28.86
CA THR A 117 -2.68 -2.89 -29.14
C THR A 117 -2.19 -1.47 -28.88
N LEU A 118 -1.53 -1.24 -27.73
CA LEU A 118 -1.00 0.08 -27.38
C LEU A 118 0.08 0.53 -28.37
N LYS A 119 1.03 -0.34 -28.70
CA LYS A 119 2.09 -0.03 -29.67
C LYS A 119 1.52 0.34 -31.05
N LEU A 120 0.49 -0.37 -31.51
CA LEU A 120 -0.18 -0.06 -32.77
C LEU A 120 -0.94 1.27 -32.70
N ALA A 121 -1.60 1.58 -31.58
CA ALA A 121 -2.30 2.85 -31.39
C ALA A 121 -1.32 4.03 -31.43
N LEU A 122 -0.18 3.92 -30.73
CA LEU A 122 0.89 4.92 -30.75
C LEU A 122 1.46 5.12 -32.16
N ALA A 123 1.78 4.02 -32.86
CA ALA A 123 2.31 4.09 -34.22
C ALA A 123 1.32 4.75 -35.20
N LYS A 124 0.03 4.46 -35.07
CA LYS A 124 -1.03 5.10 -35.87
C LYS A 124 -1.14 6.60 -35.59
N GLY A 125 -0.83 7.03 -34.37
CA GLY A 125 -0.72 8.44 -33.98
C GLY A 125 0.62 9.10 -34.35
N GLY A 126 1.51 8.42 -35.06
CA GLY A 126 2.84 8.94 -35.40
C GLY A 126 3.82 9.00 -34.22
N VAL A 127 3.51 8.33 -33.11
CA VAL A 127 4.32 8.35 -31.89
C VAL A 127 5.28 7.16 -31.87
N ASN A 128 6.57 7.46 -31.96
CA ASN A 128 7.63 6.46 -31.83
C ASN A 128 7.75 5.98 -30.38
N SER A 129 7.78 4.66 -30.17
CA SER A 129 7.89 4.05 -28.85
C SER A 129 8.89 2.89 -28.81
N THR A 130 9.45 2.64 -27.63
CA THR A 130 10.42 1.57 -27.35
C THR A 130 10.16 0.96 -25.98
N ASN A 131 10.55 -0.30 -25.80
CA ASN A 131 10.57 -0.99 -24.51
C ASN A 131 12.02 -1.26 -24.05
N LYS A 132 12.99 -0.49 -24.55
CA LYS A 132 14.41 -0.65 -24.20
C LYS A 132 14.62 -0.45 -22.69
N ARG A 133 15.27 -1.41 -22.06
CA ARG A 133 15.64 -1.40 -20.64
C ARG A 133 16.68 -0.33 -20.33
N VAL A 134 16.67 0.14 -19.08
CA VAL A 134 17.71 0.96 -18.46
C VAL A 134 18.22 0.25 -17.22
N GLY A 135 19.46 -0.25 -17.31
CA GLY A 135 19.99 -1.19 -16.33
C GLY A 135 19.17 -2.48 -16.30
N ARG A 136 18.75 -2.89 -15.09
CA ARG A 136 17.89 -4.07 -14.87
C ARG A 136 16.40 -3.77 -15.05
N PHE A 137 16.03 -2.50 -15.11
CA PHE A 137 14.65 -2.02 -15.15
C PHE A 137 14.20 -1.77 -16.59
N GLY A 138 12.94 -2.07 -16.90
CA GLY A 138 12.39 -1.85 -18.23
C GLY A 138 10.92 -1.47 -18.14
N PRO A 139 10.53 -0.25 -18.56
CA PRO A 139 9.12 0.06 -18.71
C PRO A 139 8.52 -0.82 -19.80
N ASP A 140 7.22 -1.10 -19.69
CA ASP A 140 6.51 -1.83 -20.72
C ASP A 140 6.59 -1.12 -22.08
N LEU A 141 6.38 0.21 -22.07
CA LEU A 141 6.66 1.09 -23.20
C LEU A 141 7.09 2.48 -22.72
N ARG A 142 7.91 3.15 -23.52
CA ARG A 142 8.17 4.58 -23.43
C ARG A 142 8.25 5.22 -24.80
N THR A 143 7.93 6.50 -24.90
CA THR A 143 8.04 7.25 -26.17
C THR A 143 9.43 7.81 -26.38
N LEU A 144 9.79 8.02 -27.65
CA LEU A 144 10.95 8.82 -28.03
C LEU A 144 10.54 10.30 -28.13
N LYS A 145 11.51 11.22 -28.07
CA LYS A 145 11.29 12.67 -28.20
C LYS A 145 10.33 12.99 -29.37
N PRO A 146 9.51 14.05 -29.28
CA PRO A 146 9.60 15.16 -28.33
C PRO A 146 8.97 14.90 -26.97
N GLN A 147 7.86 14.15 -26.89
CA GLN A 147 7.19 13.84 -25.63
C GLN A 147 7.84 12.63 -24.95
N ARG A 148 8.11 12.74 -23.65
CA ARG A 148 8.64 11.65 -22.82
C ARG A 148 7.51 11.05 -22.02
N ILE A 149 7.00 9.91 -22.47
CA ILE A 149 5.86 9.23 -21.86
C ILE A 149 6.31 7.85 -21.42
N LEU A 150 5.91 7.44 -20.23
CA LEU A 150 6.07 6.10 -19.67
C LEU A 150 4.72 5.42 -19.59
N PHE A 151 4.68 4.17 -20.05
CA PHE A 151 3.52 3.31 -19.94
C PHE A 151 3.88 2.10 -19.09
N GLU A 152 3.04 1.80 -18.13
CA GLU A 152 3.03 0.53 -17.40
C GLU A 152 1.68 -0.16 -17.63
N ILE A 153 1.70 -1.43 -17.99
CA ILE A 153 0.51 -2.19 -18.37
C ILE A 153 0.27 -3.26 -17.31
N LYS A 154 -0.91 -3.23 -16.69
CA LYS A 154 -1.39 -4.32 -15.84
C LYS A 154 -2.60 -4.98 -16.46
N THR A 155 -2.77 -6.27 -16.17
CA THR A 155 -3.88 -7.07 -16.70
C THR A 155 -5.03 -7.29 -15.73
N THR A 156 -4.92 -6.69 -14.54
CA THR A 156 -5.85 -6.74 -13.43
C THR A 156 -5.88 -5.37 -12.74
N ILE A 157 -6.98 -5.07 -12.04
CA ILE A 157 -7.12 -3.85 -11.22
C ILE A 157 -6.91 -4.09 -9.71
N TYR A 158 -6.42 -5.28 -9.34
CA TYR A 158 -6.16 -5.62 -7.94
C TYR A 158 -5.10 -4.71 -7.33
N ALA A 159 -5.25 -4.43 -6.02
CA ALA A 159 -4.40 -3.51 -5.27
C ALA A 159 -2.91 -3.76 -5.50
N ALA A 160 -2.46 -5.02 -5.35
CA ALA A 160 -1.05 -5.39 -5.56
C ALA A 160 -0.54 -5.02 -6.97
N ALA A 161 -1.33 -5.26 -8.02
CA ALA A 161 -0.94 -4.93 -9.38
C ALA A 161 -0.87 -3.41 -9.60
N VAL A 162 -1.82 -2.66 -9.04
CA VAL A 162 -1.85 -1.19 -9.11
C VAL A 162 -0.65 -0.61 -8.35
N GLN A 163 -0.45 -0.99 -7.10
CA GLN A 163 0.66 -0.51 -6.26
C GLN A 163 2.03 -0.81 -6.90
N GLN A 164 2.23 -2.02 -7.44
CA GLN A 164 3.43 -2.36 -8.22
C GLN A 164 3.62 -1.42 -9.41
N ALA A 165 2.55 -1.15 -10.16
CA ALA A 165 2.62 -0.28 -11.33
C ALA A 165 2.98 1.16 -10.96
N LEU A 166 2.42 1.68 -9.88
CA LEU A 166 2.72 3.01 -9.36
C LEU A 166 4.20 3.11 -8.99
N GLY A 167 4.71 2.15 -8.21
CA GLY A 167 6.12 2.09 -7.84
C GLY A 167 7.05 2.01 -9.05
N GLN A 168 6.69 1.19 -10.03
CA GLN A 168 7.46 1.07 -11.28
C GLN A 168 7.50 2.39 -12.06
N LEU A 169 6.37 3.06 -12.28
CA LEU A 169 6.31 4.33 -13.02
C LEU A 169 7.15 5.42 -12.35
N LEU A 170 7.06 5.54 -11.03
CA LEU A 170 7.83 6.51 -10.25
C LEU A 170 9.34 6.19 -10.30
N LEU A 171 9.71 4.93 -10.14
CA LEU A 171 11.12 4.51 -10.21
C LEU A 171 11.70 4.71 -11.61
N TYR A 172 10.95 4.38 -12.66
CA TYR A 172 11.41 4.54 -14.04
C TYR A 172 11.72 5.99 -14.37
N GLU A 173 10.88 6.94 -13.97
CA GLU A 173 11.15 8.36 -14.17
C GLU A 173 12.52 8.78 -13.59
N GLN A 174 12.81 8.36 -12.35
CA GLN A 174 14.07 8.66 -11.68
C GLN A 174 15.27 8.00 -12.37
N THR A 175 15.16 6.71 -12.71
CA THR A 175 16.24 5.98 -13.41
C THR A 175 16.52 6.49 -14.82
N LEU A 176 15.53 7.13 -15.46
CA LEU A 176 15.67 7.75 -16.77
C LEU A 176 16.20 9.19 -16.72
N GLY A 177 16.36 9.76 -15.52
CA GLY A 177 17.00 11.05 -15.28
C GLY A 177 16.25 12.24 -15.86
N ALA A 178 14.94 12.12 -16.05
CA ALA A 178 14.13 13.22 -16.57
C ALA A 178 12.63 13.05 -16.25
N PRO A 179 11.87 14.15 -16.20
CA PRO A 179 10.41 14.07 -16.06
C PRO A 179 9.78 13.32 -17.24
N HIS A 180 8.81 12.45 -16.91
CA HIS A 180 8.00 11.73 -17.88
C HIS A 180 6.52 11.86 -17.55
N ILE A 181 5.69 11.93 -18.58
CA ILE A 181 4.24 11.72 -18.44
C ILE A 181 4.05 10.24 -18.12
N LYS A 182 3.50 9.95 -16.94
CA LYS A 182 3.30 8.58 -16.47
C LYS A 182 1.88 8.14 -16.80
N ILE A 183 1.74 7.01 -17.47
CA ILE A 183 0.47 6.44 -17.89
C ILE A 183 0.37 5.01 -17.39
N LEU A 184 -0.67 4.76 -16.62
CA LEU A 184 -1.05 3.44 -16.17
C LEU A 184 -2.16 2.89 -17.07
N VAL A 185 -1.89 1.74 -17.69
CA VAL A 185 -2.83 1.07 -18.59
C VAL A 185 -3.45 -0.12 -17.88
N LEU A 186 -4.78 -0.06 -17.66
CA LEU A 186 -5.52 -1.01 -16.82
C LEU A 186 -6.76 -1.56 -17.52
N PRO A 187 -7.26 -2.74 -17.12
CA PRO A 187 -8.61 -3.14 -17.48
C PRO A 187 -9.63 -2.11 -16.97
N HIS A 188 -10.72 -1.94 -17.69
CA HIS A 188 -11.83 -1.11 -17.26
C HIS A 188 -12.42 -1.61 -15.93
N GLY A 189 -12.81 -0.67 -15.07
CA GLY A 189 -13.53 -0.96 -13.82
C GLY A 189 -12.84 -0.40 -12.58
N LEU A 190 -11.89 0.52 -12.75
CA LEU A 190 -11.27 1.19 -11.62
C LEU A 190 -12.30 2.10 -10.93
N SER A 191 -12.39 2.03 -9.60
CA SER A 191 -13.28 2.91 -8.83
C SER A 191 -12.88 4.38 -8.98
N ILE A 192 -13.84 5.29 -8.76
CA ILE A 192 -13.61 6.73 -8.85
C ILE A 192 -12.53 7.16 -7.84
N THR A 193 -12.67 6.72 -6.58
CA THR A 193 -11.70 6.99 -5.51
C THR A 193 -10.27 6.58 -5.88
N MET A 194 -10.10 5.37 -6.44
CA MET A 194 -8.78 4.89 -6.85
C MET A 194 -8.24 5.69 -8.04
N ARG A 195 -9.09 6.07 -9.00
CA ARG A 195 -8.70 6.93 -10.12
C ARG A 195 -8.23 8.30 -9.66
N GLU A 196 -8.91 8.89 -8.68
CA GLU A 196 -8.53 10.18 -8.08
C GLU A 196 -7.21 10.09 -7.32
N ALA A 197 -7.02 9.02 -6.53
CA ALA A 197 -5.75 8.75 -5.83
C ALA A 197 -4.58 8.60 -6.82
N ILE A 198 -4.75 7.85 -7.91
CA ILE A 198 -3.72 7.69 -8.94
C ILE A 198 -3.44 9.04 -9.65
N LYS A 199 -4.49 9.82 -9.93
CA LYS A 199 -4.35 11.14 -10.54
C LYS A 199 -3.58 12.12 -9.64
N ALA A 200 -3.77 12.06 -8.33
CA ALA A 200 -3.04 12.89 -7.36
C ALA A 200 -1.53 12.62 -7.36
N LEU A 201 -1.09 11.47 -7.89
CA LEU A 201 0.32 11.13 -8.09
C LEU A 201 0.86 11.56 -9.47
N ASP A 202 0.14 12.43 -10.19
CA ASP A 202 0.44 12.85 -11.57
C ASP A 202 0.56 11.67 -12.55
N ILE A 203 -0.24 10.61 -12.32
CA ILE A 203 -0.32 9.44 -13.19
C ILE A 203 -1.69 9.44 -13.88
N LEU A 204 -1.65 9.33 -15.21
CA LEU A 204 -2.84 9.28 -16.04
C LEU A 204 -3.26 7.82 -16.24
N VAL A 205 -4.56 7.56 -16.28
CA VAL A 205 -5.09 6.20 -16.46
C VAL A 205 -5.71 6.08 -17.85
N VAL A 206 -5.27 5.07 -18.61
CA VAL A 206 -5.92 4.65 -19.85
C VAL A 206 -6.49 3.26 -19.64
N GLU A 207 -7.81 3.13 -19.76
CA GLU A 207 -8.45 1.83 -19.59
C GLU A 207 -8.55 1.06 -20.91
N TYR A 208 -8.67 -0.26 -20.80
CA TYR A 208 -8.99 -1.11 -21.93
C TYR A 208 -10.05 -2.14 -21.56
N ARG A 209 -10.74 -2.68 -22.58
CA ARG A 209 -11.72 -3.77 -22.45
C ARG A 209 -11.29 -4.94 -23.32
N TRP A 210 -11.68 -6.15 -22.92
CA TRP A 210 -11.51 -7.32 -23.76
C TRP A 210 -12.69 -7.47 -24.71
N VAL A 211 -12.41 -7.55 -26.01
CA VAL A 211 -13.39 -7.92 -27.04
C VAL A 211 -12.88 -9.21 -27.69
N GLY A 212 -13.51 -10.33 -27.30
CA GLY A 212 -13.02 -11.66 -27.64
C GLY A 212 -11.60 -11.91 -27.10
N LYS A 213 -10.63 -12.06 -28.00
CA LYS A 213 -9.21 -12.31 -27.65
C LYS A 213 -8.34 -11.05 -27.69
N SER A 214 -8.91 -9.90 -28.01
CA SER A 214 -8.17 -8.65 -28.25
C SER A 214 -8.48 -7.62 -27.18
N ALA A 215 -7.45 -6.92 -26.72
CA ALA A 215 -7.61 -5.73 -25.90
C ALA A 215 -7.96 -4.53 -26.80
N VAL A 216 -8.98 -3.76 -26.39
CA VAL A 216 -9.41 -2.52 -27.03
C VAL A 216 -9.22 -1.39 -26.02
N LEU A 217 -8.33 -0.46 -26.34
CA LEU A 217 -8.04 0.71 -25.50
C LEU A 217 -9.15 1.76 -25.63
N ASP A 218 -9.39 2.50 -24.55
CA ASP A 218 -10.11 3.77 -24.62
C ASP A 218 -9.28 4.77 -25.43
N LYS A 219 -9.64 4.86 -26.71
CA LYS A 219 -8.96 5.73 -27.68
C LYS A 219 -9.10 7.20 -27.30
N GLN A 220 -10.25 7.62 -26.78
CA GLN A 220 -10.46 9.01 -26.42
C GLN A 220 -9.58 9.41 -25.23
N ALA A 221 -9.47 8.54 -24.23
CA ALA A 221 -8.54 8.75 -23.12
C ALA A 221 -7.09 8.80 -23.62
N LEU A 222 -6.67 7.84 -24.46
CA LEU A 222 -5.31 7.81 -25.01
C LEU A 222 -4.99 9.08 -25.83
N ASP A 223 -5.87 9.47 -26.75
CA ASP A 223 -5.69 10.65 -27.60
C ASP A 223 -5.63 11.94 -26.76
N LYS A 224 -6.47 12.07 -25.72
CA LYS A 224 -6.42 13.18 -24.77
C LYS A 224 -5.07 13.27 -24.08
N VAL A 225 -4.52 12.14 -23.63
CA VAL A 225 -3.23 12.12 -22.95
C VAL A 225 -2.08 12.48 -23.90
N LEU A 226 -2.12 12.00 -25.14
CA LEU A 226 -1.12 12.34 -26.16
C LEU A 226 -1.21 13.82 -26.58
N ALA A 227 -2.42 14.39 -26.63
CA ALA A 227 -2.65 15.78 -27.01
C ALA A 227 -2.35 16.79 -25.89
N ALA A 228 -2.44 16.39 -24.61
CA ALA A 228 -2.52 17.31 -23.49
C ALA A 228 -1.30 18.22 -23.26
N ARG A 229 -0.11 17.94 -23.82
CA ARG A 229 1.09 18.77 -23.59
C ARG A 229 2.05 18.84 -24.78
N GLY A 230 1.49 19.21 -25.94
CA GLY A 230 2.24 19.73 -27.09
C GLY A 230 2.46 21.26 -27.05
N ARG A 231 2.37 21.90 -25.88
CA ARG A 231 2.69 23.32 -25.65
C ARG A 231 3.74 23.44 -24.56
#